data_AF-A0A1F6D8R1-F1
#
_entry.id   AF-A0A1F6D8R1-F1
#
_cell.length_a   1.000
_cell.length_b   1.000
_cell.length_c   1.000
_cell.angle_alpha   90.00
_cell.angle_beta   90.00
_cell.angle_gamma   90.00
#
_symmetry.space_group_name_H-M   'P 1'
#
loop_
_entity.id
_entity.type
_entity.pdbx_description
1 polymer ?
#
loop_
_entity_poly.entity_id
_entity_poly.type
_entity_poly.pdbx_seq_one_letter_code
_entity_poly.pdbx_strand_id
1 'polypeptide(L)'
;MDLGKVPKQFCENISAAFSQEFFIMGMITGENGIAYALTPQHMKRLAQYLAHQIADYEKQFGEIHAEWKPGIQSPIQTKDIMGGKTDEGGKV
;
A
#
# COMPACT_ATOMS: atom_id res chain seq x y z
N MET A 1 0.50 -22.10 -8.99
CA MET A 1 1.06 -21.80 -7.65
C MET A 1 -0.08 -21.77 -6.67
N ASP A 2 0.01 -22.47 -5.54
CA ASP A 2 -1.02 -22.43 -4.50
C ASP A 2 -0.74 -21.24 -3.57
N LEU A 3 -1.47 -20.13 -3.78
CA LEU A 3 -1.34 -18.91 -2.99
C LEU A 3 -1.72 -19.11 -1.51
N GLY A 4 -2.42 -20.20 -1.18
CA GLY A 4 -2.75 -20.57 0.20
C GLY A 4 -1.51 -20.90 1.04
N LYS A 5 -0.49 -21.50 0.42
CA LYS A 5 0.70 -22.06 1.08
C LYS A 5 1.91 -21.13 1.14
N VAL A 6 1.84 -19.98 0.46
CA VAL A 6 2.89 -18.97 0.54
C VAL A 6 2.76 -18.23 1.87
N PRO A 7 3.83 -18.09 2.68
CA PRO A 7 3.81 -17.24 3.86
C PRO A 7 3.34 -15.84 3.48
N LYS A 8 2.21 -15.41 4.07
CA LYS A 8 1.62 -14.11 3.76
C LYS A 8 2.20 -13.09 4.73
N GLN A 9 2.80 -12.04 4.18
CA GLN A 9 3.15 -10.84 4.94
C GLN A 9 2.11 -9.75 4.63
N PHE A 10 1.73 -9.00 5.66
CA PHE A 10 0.85 -7.85 5.45
C PHE A 10 1.65 -6.73 4.81
N CYS A 11 1.26 -6.35 3.59
CA CYS A 11 1.82 -5.20 2.91
C CYS A 11 1.26 -3.93 3.56
N GLU A 12 2.15 -3.10 4.12
CA GLU A 12 1.80 -1.88 4.84
C GLU A 12 1.76 -0.67 3.91
N ASN A 13 2.60 -0.69 2.87
CA ASN A 13 2.67 0.37 1.89
C ASN A 13 2.97 -0.17 0.49
N ILE A 14 2.24 0.37 -0.49
CA ILE A 14 2.50 0.14 -1.91
C ILE A 14 2.82 1.49 -2.54
N SER A 15 3.98 1.58 -3.17
CA SER A 15 4.40 2.76 -3.93
C SER A 15 4.62 2.37 -5.38
N ALA A 16 4.19 3.25 -6.30
CA ALA A 16 4.41 3.06 -7.73
C ALA A 16 4.96 4.35 -8.35
N ALA A 17 5.98 4.20 -9.18
CA ALA A 17 6.58 5.26 -9.98
C ALA A 17 6.80 4.76 -11.41
N PHE A 18 7.11 5.66 -12.34
CA PHE A 18 7.36 5.28 -13.72
C PHE A 18 8.45 6.12 -14.38
N SER A 19 9.11 5.52 -15.35
CA SER A 19 9.96 6.17 -16.34
C SER A 19 9.32 5.96 -17.74
N GLN A 20 10.01 6.41 -18.78
CA GLN A 20 9.57 6.16 -20.16
C GLN A 20 9.59 4.66 -20.52
N GLU A 21 10.46 3.87 -19.87
CA GLU A 21 10.75 2.48 -20.27
C GLU A 21 10.06 1.44 -19.36
N PHE A 22 9.85 1.78 -18.09
CA PHE A 22 9.31 0.84 -17.10
C PHE A 22 8.55 1.56 -15.97
N PHE A 23 7.71 0.78 -15.30
CA PHE A 23 7.11 1.11 -14.02
C PHE A 23 7.92 0.45 -12.90
N ILE A 24 8.09 1.14 -11.79
CA ILE A 24 8.60 0.56 -10.54
C ILE A 24 7.41 0.43 -9.60
N MET A 25 7.23 -0.75 -9.02
CA MET A 25 6.27 -1.00 -7.94
C MET A 25 7.04 -1.53 -6.73
N GLY A 26 7.00 -0.79 -5.62
CA GLY A 26 7.53 -1.20 -4.33
C GLY A 26 6.40 -1.67 -3.41
N MET A 27 6.60 -2.83 -2.78
CA MET A 27 5.76 -3.32 -1.69
C MET A 27 6.60 -3.43 -0.42
N ILE A 28 6.14 -2.79 0.65
CA ILE A 28 6.90 -2.59 1.90
C ILE A 28 6.13 -3.18 3.08
N THR A 29 6.85 -3.88 3.96
CA THR A 29 6.39 -4.41 5.25
C THR A 29 7.47 -4.14 6.30
N GLY A 30 7.19 -3.27 7.27
CA GLY A 30 8.19 -2.76 8.19
C GLY A 30 9.36 -2.08 7.46
N GLU A 31 10.58 -2.51 7.75
CA GLU A 31 11.80 -2.01 7.09
C GLU A 31 12.14 -2.77 5.79
N ASN A 32 11.42 -3.85 5.48
CA ASN A 32 11.68 -4.66 4.30
C ASN A 32 10.81 -4.18 3.13
N GLY A 33 11.44 -3.89 1.99
CA GLY A 33 10.74 -3.54 0.76
C GLY A 33 11.33 -4.26 -0.43
N ILE A 34 10.46 -4.81 -1.30
CA ILE A 34 10.87 -5.35 -2.59
C ILE A 34 10.28 -4.48 -3.69
N ALA A 35 11.14 -4.00 -4.58
CA ALA A 35 10.77 -3.26 -5.76
C ALA A 35 10.84 -4.15 -7.01
N TYR A 36 9.80 -4.09 -7.83
CA TYR A 36 9.72 -4.77 -9.11
C TYR A 36 9.70 -3.76 -10.25
N ALA A 37 10.52 -4.00 -11.27
CA ALA A 37 10.42 -3.29 -12.54
C ALA A 37 9.46 -4.03 -13.47
N LEU A 38 8.46 -3.31 -13.98
CA LEU A 38 7.39 -3.83 -14.82
C LEU A 38 7.40 -3.07 -16.15
N THR A 39 7.30 -3.78 -17.28
CA THR A 39 7.08 -3.09 -18.56
C THR A 39 5.69 -2.45 -18.58
N PRO A 40 5.44 -1.42 -19.42
CA PRO A 40 4.13 -0.79 -19.52
C PRO A 40 2.99 -1.78 -19.79
N GLN A 41 3.21 -2.81 -20.62
CA GLN A 41 2.18 -3.82 -20.89
C GLN A 41 1.91 -4.73 -19.68
N HIS A 42 2.91 -5.01 -18.84
CA HIS A 42 2.69 -5.77 -17.60
C HIS A 42 1.93 -4.94 -16.57
N MET A 43 2.29 -3.65 -16.41
CA MET A 43 1.59 -2.76 -15.49
C MET A 43 0.11 -2.58 -15.88
N LYS A 44 -0.19 -2.43 -17.18
CA LYS A 44 -1.59 -2.31 -17.65
C LYS A 44 -2.41 -3.56 -17.35
N ARG A 45 -1.85 -4.75 -17.60
CA ARG A 45 -2.50 -6.04 -17.30
C ARG A 45 -2.69 -6.23 -15.79
N LEU A 46 -1.72 -5.82 -14.99
CA LEU A 46 -1.83 -5.84 -13.53
C LEU A 46 -3.00 -4.97 -13.04
N ALA A 47 -3.12 -3.74 -13.54
CA ALA A 47 -4.21 -2.85 -13.17
C ALA A 47 -5.60 -3.44 -13.51
N GLN A 48 -5.74 -4.04 -14.70
CA GLN A 48 -6.97 -4.72 -15.11
C GLN A 48 -7.30 -5.91 -14.20
N TYR A 49 -6.30 -6.72 -13.88
CA TYR A 49 -6.46 -7.87 -13.00
C TYR A 49 -6.87 -7.45 -11.59
N LEU A 50 -6.23 -6.41 -11.02
CA LEU A 50 -6.58 -5.88 -9.70
C LEU A 50 -8.01 -5.34 -9.68
N ALA A 51 -8.42 -4.57 -10.70
CA ALA A 51 -9.79 -4.07 -10.79
C ALA A 51 -10.82 -5.21 -10.81
N HIS A 52 -10.55 -6.29 -11.53
CA HIS A 52 -11.40 -7.47 -11.56
C HIS A 52 -11.49 -8.17 -10.19
N GLN A 53 -10.35 -8.39 -9.52
CA GLN A 53 -10.30 -9.02 -8.20
C GLN A 53 -11.01 -8.18 -7.13
N ILE A 54 -10.86 -6.86 -7.16
CA ILE A 54 -11.57 -5.93 -6.27
C ILE A 54 -13.08 -6.05 -6.50
N ALA A 55 -13.54 -5.98 -7.75
CA ALA A 55 -14.96 -6.09 -8.06
C ALA A 55 -15.56 -7.43 -7.60
N ASP A 56 -14.82 -8.53 -7.71
CA ASP A 56 -15.30 -9.84 -7.25
C ASP A 56 -15.29 -9.98 -5.72
N TYR A 57 -14.35 -9.32 -5.04
CA TYR A 57 -14.36 -9.20 -3.59
C TYR A 57 -15.58 -8.38 -3.11
N GLU A 58 -15.84 -7.23 -3.72
CA GLU A 58 -16.93 -6.33 -3.32
C GLU A 58 -18.31 -6.99 -3.46
N LYS A 59 -18.51 -7.80 -4.52
CA LYS A 59 -19.73 -8.60 -4.68
C LYS A 59 -19.97 -9.58 -3.53
N GLN A 60 -18.91 -10.06 -2.88
CA GLN A 60 -18.99 -11.08 -1.82
C GLN A 60 -18.99 -10.48 -0.42
N PHE A 61 -18.27 -9.37 -0.22
CA PHE A 61 -17.97 -8.85 1.12
C PHE A 61 -18.41 -7.39 1.34
N GLY A 62 -19.00 -6.75 0.32
CA GLY A 62 -19.44 -5.36 0.35
C GLY A 62 -18.44 -4.38 -0.27
N GLU A 63 -18.92 -3.19 -0.59
CA GLU A 63 -18.14 -2.14 -1.26
C GLU A 63 -16.97 -1.64 -0.41
N ILE A 64 -15.84 -1.37 -1.07
CA ILE A 64 -14.65 -0.80 -0.44
C ILE A 64 -14.70 0.73 -0.59
N HIS A 65 -14.93 1.43 0.51
CA HIS A 65 -14.83 2.89 0.54
C HIS A 65 -13.39 3.33 0.86
N ALA A 66 -12.52 3.30 -0.16
CA ALA A 66 -11.14 3.76 -0.06
C ALA A 66 -10.88 4.93 -1.01
N GLU A 67 -10.43 6.06 -0.48
CA GLU A 67 -10.04 7.24 -1.27
C GLU A 67 -8.52 7.32 -1.38
N TRP A 68 -7.99 7.34 -2.61
CA TRP A 68 -6.60 7.71 -2.82
C TRP A 68 -6.46 9.24 -2.73
N LYS A 69 -5.87 9.72 -1.64
CA LYS A 69 -5.54 11.14 -1.44
C LYS A 69 -4.04 11.34 -1.64
N PRO A 70 -3.60 12.05 -2.68
CA PRO A 70 -2.18 12.35 -2.84
C PRO A 70 -1.68 13.12 -1.62
N GLY A 71 -0.65 12.60 -0.95
CA GLY A 71 0.00 13.24 0.20
C GLY A 71 -0.45 12.80 1.59
N ILE A 72 -1.37 11.82 1.73
CA ILE A 72 -1.73 11.25 3.05
C ILE A 72 -0.96 9.94 3.27
N GLN A 73 -0.08 9.91 4.26
CA GLN A 73 0.63 8.71 4.71
C GLN A 73 -0.34 7.68 5.31
N SER A 74 -0.04 6.39 5.15
CA SER A 74 -0.88 5.27 5.58
C SER A 74 -1.38 5.44 7.04
N PRO A 75 -2.67 5.23 7.35
CA PRO A 75 -3.22 5.36 8.71
C PRO A 75 -2.60 4.42 9.76
N ILE A 76 -1.89 3.38 9.34
CA ILE A 76 -1.11 2.51 10.24
C ILE A 76 0.02 3.29 10.93
N GLN A 77 0.50 4.38 10.34
CA GLN A 77 1.55 5.23 10.92
C GLN A 77 1.03 6.26 11.93
N THR A 78 -0.26 6.60 11.92
CA THR A 78 -0.81 7.63 12.83
C THR A 78 -1.12 7.12 14.23
N LYS A 79 -1.17 5.80 14.46
CA LYS A 79 -1.49 5.25 15.79
C LYS A 79 -0.33 5.32 16.79
N ASP A 80 0.93 5.33 16.34
CA ASP A 80 2.09 5.35 17.24
C ASP A 80 2.58 6.75 17.63
N ILE A 81 2.14 7.82 16.95
CA ILE A 81 2.65 9.18 17.21
C ILE A 81 1.80 9.94 18.25
N MET A 82 0.62 9.45 18.64
CA MET A 82 -0.29 10.16 19.55
C MET A 82 -0.22 9.67 21.01
N GLY A 83 0.98 9.38 21.51
CA GLY A 83 1.21 8.80 22.84
C GLY A 83 2.19 9.53 23.77
N GLY A 84 2.64 10.75 23.44
CA GLY A 84 3.67 11.44 24.23
C GLY A 84 3.44 12.93 24.38
N LYS A 85 2.35 13.34 25.04
CA LYS A 85 2.30 14.65 25.70
C LYS A 85 2.90 14.49 27.09
N THR A 86 4.02 15.14 27.36
CA THR A 86 4.38 15.54 28.72
C THR A 86 4.72 17.03 28.68
N ASP A 87 3.82 17.80 29.27
CA ASP A 87 3.98 19.20 29.62
C ASP A 87 5.12 19.36 30.63
N GLU A 88 6.12 20.19 30.31
CA GLU A 88 6.90 20.99 31.27
C GLU A 88 7.30 22.27 30.48
N GLY A 89 6.86 23.49 30.75
CA GLY A 89 6.44 24.12 32.00
C GLY A 89 7.59 24.97 32.55
N GLY A 90 7.76 26.24 32.10
CA GLY A 90 8.55 27.22 32.87
C GLY A 90 9.22 28.36 32.09
N LYS A 91 8.68 29.58 32.23
CA LYS A 91 9.35 30.89 32.06
C LYS A 91 10.70 30.90 32.82
N VAL A 92 11.75 31.64 32.43
CA VAL A 92 11.95 33.11 32.49
C VAL A 92 13.02 33.53 31.48
#